data_AF-A0A9E1ZNM4-F1
#
_entry.id   AF-A0A9E1ZNM4-F1
#
_cell.length_a   1.000
_cell.length_b   1.000
_cell.length_c   1.000
_cell.angle_alpha   90.00
_cell.angle_beta   90.00
_cell.angle_gamma   90.00
#
_symmetry.space_group_name_H-M   'P 1'
#
loop_
_entity.id
_entity.type
_entity.pdbx_description
1 polymer ?
#
loop_
_entity_poly.entity_id
_entity_poly.type
_entity_poly.pdbx_seq_one_letter_code
_entity_poly.pdbx_strand_id
1 'polypeptide(L)'
;MGPGHLALGFAAKPATPKAPLWVLLIATEVLDLITFPLQALGIESFAISQVDLTNGLQLIKPAQMPWSHGLFMSILWSLIAAGIAFLVYRDRKTSGIIGMLVFSHWILDFIVHPPHLPLLFDGSPTVGLALWTSGPGFIFSIFLEIALLAVGISFYIASRKRKKVLQK
;
A
#
# COMPACT_ATOMS: atom_id res chain seq x y z
N MET A 1 0.79 -5.76 -6.64
CA MET A 1 0.24 -4.47 -6.26
C MET A 1 -1.14 -4.32 -6.87
N GLY A 2 -2.15 -4.67 -6.09
CA GLY A 2 -3.54 -4.58 -6.51
C GLY A 2 -4.15 -3.22 -6.19
N PRO A 3 -5.20 -2.79 -6.92
CA PRO A 3 -5.81 -1.47 -6.73
C PRO A 3 -6.53 -1.29 -5.39
N GLY A 4 -6.61 -2.34 -4.55
CA GLY A 4 -7.20 -2.29 -3.21
C GLY A 4 -6.52 -1.30 -2.26
N HIS A 5 -5.23 -1.02 -2.46
CA HIS A 5 -4.48 -0.03 -1.67
C HIS A 5 -5.06 1.38 -1.77
N LEU A 6 -5.46 1.78 -2.98
CA LEU A 6 -6.05 3.08 -3.27
C LEU A 6 -7.35 3.33 -2.47
N ALA A 7 -8.05 2.27 -2.07
CA ALA A 7 -9.26 2.37 -1.25
C ALA A 7 -9.04 3.20 0.02
N LEU A 8 -7.88 3.02 0.66
CA LEU A 8 -7.52 3.73 1.88
C LEU A 8 -7.30 5.22 1.62
N GLY A 9 -6.70 5.58 0.47
CA GLY A 9 -6.54 6.97 0.06
C GLY A 9 -7.88 7.68 -0.17
N PHE A 10 -8.84 7.01 -0.81
CA PHE A 10 -10.21 7.52 -0.95
C PHE A 10 -10.91 7.66 0.40
N ALA A 11 -10.81 6.64 1.27
CA ALA A 11 -11.43 6.62 2.58
C ALA A 11 -10.86 7.68 3.54
N ALA A 12 -9.57 7.99 3.43
CA ALA A 12 -8.90 8.99 4.25
C ALA A 12 -9.29 10.43 3.91
N LYS A 13 -9.70 10.71 2.67
CA LYS A 13 -9.90 12.07 2.17
C LYS A 13 -10.83 12.97 3.01
N PRO A 14 -11.94 12.47 3.58
CA PRO A 14 -12.80 13.28 4.45
C PRO A 14 -12.12 13.69 5.76
N ALA A 15 -11.20 12.88 6.26
CA ALA A 15 -10.42 13.15 7.47
C ALA A 15 -9.21 14.06 7.23
N THR A 16 -8.78 14.21 5.97
CA THR A 16 -7.64 15.02 5.51
C THR A 16 -8.09 16.11 4.52
N PRO A 17 -8.89 17.10 4.93
CA PRO A 17 -9.41 18.12 4.03
C PRO A 17 -8.30 18.96 3.36
N LYS A 18 -7.16 19.15 4.04
CA LYS A 18 -6.02 19.97 3.58
C LYS A 18 -5.21 19.35 2.43
N ALA A 19 -5.04 18.02 2.43
CA ALA A 19 -4.28 17.33 1.37
C ALA A 19 -5.20 17.02 0.18
N PRO A 20 -4.83 17.33 -1.08
CA PRO A 20 -5.63 16.93 -2.23
C PRO A 20 -5.67 15.41 -2.38
N LEU A 21 -6.71 14.87 -3.03
CA LEU A 21 -6.93 13.42 -3.12
C LEU A 21 -5.73 12.70 -3.75
N TRP A 22 -5.12 13.26 -4.80
CA TRP A 22 -3.98 12.65 -5.49
C TRP A 22 -2.79 12.41 -4.56
N VAL A 23 -2.56 13.26 -3.54
CA VAL A 23 -1.50 13.05 -2.54
C VAL A 23 -1.80 11.82 -1.69
N LEU A 24 -3.07 11.58 -1.36
CA LEU A 24 -3.47 10.42 -0.56
C LEU A 24 -3.37 9.12 -1.37
N LEU A 25 -3.67 9.19 -2.67
CA LEU A 25 -3.49 8.05 -3.58
C LEU A 25 -2.01 7.75 -3.82
N ILE A 26 -1.17 8.78 -3.99
CA ILE A 26 0.29 8.57 -4.06
C ILE A 26 0.79 7.98 -2.74
N ALA A 27 0.31 8.47 -1.59
CA ALA A 27 0.71 7.98 -0.28
C ALA A 27 0.48 6.47 -0.12
N THR A 28 -0.57 5.89 -0.71
CA THR A 28 -0.80 4.45 -0.63
C THR A 28 0.15 3.64 -1.50
N GLU A 29 0.82 4.24 -2.48
CA GLU A 29 1.70 3.57 -3.44
C GLU A 29 3.18 3.98 -3.29
N VAL A 30 3.56 4.67 -2.21
CA VAL A 30 4.93 5.19 -2.05
C VAL A 30 5.98 4.07 -2.13
N LEU A 31 5.71 2.90 -1.54
CA LEU A 31 6.68 1.80 -1.53
C LEU A 31 6.93 1.28 -2.95
N ASP A 32 5.88 1.12 -3.76
CA ASP A 32 5.99 0.82 -5.19
C ASP A 32 6.76 1.86 -5.98
N LEU A 33 6.42 3.14 -5.75
CA LEU A 33 7.09 4.25 -6.44
C LEU A 33 8.58 4.32 -6.12
N ILE A 34 8.99 3.88 -4.93
CA ILE A 34 10.40 3.73 -4.53
C ILE A 34 11.01 2.48 -5.16
N THR A 35 10.24 1.40 -5.27
CA THR A 35 10.70 0.12 -5.82
C THR A 35 11.12 0.23 -7.27
N PHE A 36 10.35 0.93 -8.11
CA PHE A 36 10.64 1.05 -9.55
C PHE A 36 12.06 1.58 -9.85
N PRO A 37 12.52 2.73 -9.31
CA PRO A 37 13.88 3.19 -9.54
C PRO A 37 14.93 2.27 -8.92
N LEU A 38 14.68 1.65 -7.75
CA LEU A 38 15.63 0.74 -7.13
C LEU A 38 15.85 -0.53 -7.96
N GLN A 39 14.79 -1.08 -8.54
CA GLN A 39 14.86 -2.20 -9.47
C GLN A 39 15.53 -1.81 -10.78
N ALA A 40 15.24 -0.62 -11.32
CA ALA A 40 15.89 -0.12 -12.53
C ALA A 40 17.41 0.09 -12.35
N LEU A 41 17.84 0.46 -11.14
CA LEU A 41 19.26 0.59 -10.76
C LEU A 41 19.91 -0.75 -10.38
N GLY A 42 19.16 -1.85 -10.34
CA GLY A 42 19.66 -3.16 -9.92
C GLY A 42 19.96 -3.29 -8.42
N ILE A 43 19.49 -2.34 -7.59
CA ILE A 43 19.60 -2.37 -6.13
C ILE A 43 18.60 -3.38 -5.54
N GLU A 44 17.40 -3.43 -6.13
CA GLU A 44 16.36 -4.41 -5.80
C GLU A 44 16.09 -5.33 -6.99
N SER A 45 15.50 -6.50 -6.75
CA SER A 45 15.27 -7.49 -7.80
C SER A 45 13.80 -7.90 -7.94
N PHE A 46 13.42 -8.19 -9.18
CA PHE A 46 12.10 -8.71 -9.50
C PHE A 46 11.90 -10.14 -8.99
N ALA A 47 10.68 -10.42 -8.55
CA ALA A 47 10.24 -11.79 -8.36
C ALA A 47 10.04 -12.48 -9.71
N ILE A 48 10.36 -13.76 -9.77
CA ILE A 48 9.91 -14.64 -10.84
C ILE A 48 8.82 -15.51 -10.22
N SER A 49 7.61 -15.39 -10.74
CA SER A 49 6.45 -16.11 -10.23
C SER A 49 5.58 -16.63 -11.37
N GLN A 50 4.92 -17.75 -11.12
CA GLN A 50 3.84 -18.26 -11.94
C GLN A 50 2.52 -18.05 -11.20
N VAL A 51 1.48 -17.64 -11.92
CA VAL A 51 0.15 -17.42 -11.33
C VAL A 51 -0.88 -18.21 -12.12
N ASP A 52 -1.68 -18.99 -11.43
CA ASP A 52 -2.85 -19.66 -11.99
C ASP A 52 -4.00 -19.69 -10.98
N LEU A 53 -5.24 -19.90 -11.45
CA LEU A 53 -6.43 -19.86 -10.58
C LEU A 53 -6.55 -21.09 -9.67
N THR A 54 -5.86 -22.19 -9.98
CA THR A 54 -5.94 -23.44 -9.22
C THR A 54 -4.98 -23.43 -8.04
N ASN A 55 -3.74 -23.00 -8.26
CA ASN A 55 -2.66 -23.02 -7.29
C ASN A 55 -2.35 -21.63 -6.71
N GLY A 56 -2.91 -20.56 -7.29
CA GLY A 56 -2.59 -19.19 -6.91
C GLY A 56 -1.21 -18.77 -7.41
N LEU A 57 -0.55 -17.89 -6.65
CA LEU A 57 0.80 -17.40 -6.90
C LEU A 57 1.84 -18.39 -6.38
N GLN A 58 2.69 -18.86 -7.29
CA GLN A 58 3.85 -19.70 -7.01
C GLN A 58 5.14 -18.92 -7.26
N LEU A 59 5.97 -18.81 -6.23
CA LEU A 59 7.22 -18.07 -6.29
C LEU A 59 8.35 -19.00 -6.77
N ILE A 60 8.87 -18.73 -7.98
CA ILE A 60 10.02 -19.46 -8.55
C ILE A 60 11.33 -18.84 -8.04
N LYS A 61 11.39 -17.51 -8.01
CA LYS A 61 12.49 -16.75 -7.41
C LYS A 61 11.90 -15.58 -6.61
N PRO A 62 12.23 -15.43 -5.32
CA PRO A 62 11.75 -14.30 -4.54
C PRO A 62 12.37 -12.99 -5.03
N ALA A 63 11.56 -11.93 -5.00
CA ALA A 63 12.06 -10.56 -5.10
C ALA A 63 12.93 -10.25 -3.87
N GLN A 64 13.97 -9.44 -4.07
CA GLN A 64 14.74 -8.85 -2.97
C GLN A 64 14.44 -7.36 -2.96
N MET A 65 13.63 -6.94 -1.98
CA MET A 65 13.14 -5.58 -1.84
C MET A 65 13.29 -5.04 -0.41
N PRO A 66 14.49 -5.10 0.20
CA PRO A 66 14.71 -4.66 1.57
C PRO A 66 14.58 -3.14 1.76
N TRP A 67 14.81 -2.35 0.70
CA TRP A 67 14.91 -0.89 0.77
C TRP A 67 13.56 -0.22 0.53
N SER A 68 12.69 -0.82 -0.27
CA SER A 68 11.33 -0.37 -0.51
C SER A 68 10.32 -1.02 0.43
N HIS A 69 10.40 -2.36 0.60
CA HIS A 69 9.36 -3.16 1.25
C HIS A 69 9.83 -3.86 2.55
N GLY A 70 11.07 -3.65 2.98
CA GLY A 70 11.51 -4.11 4.30
C GLY A 70 10.71 -3.44 5.42
N LEU A 71 10.24 -4.16 6.45
CA LEU A 71 9.40 -3.58 7.52
C LEU A 71 10.01 -2.32 8.13
N PHE A 72 11.31 -2.38 8.47
CA PHE A 72 12.05 -1.23 8.97
C PHE A 72 12.02 -0.04 8.00
N MET A 73 12.27 -0.29 6.71
CA MET A 73 12.28 0.75 5.69
C MET A 73 10.89 1.30 5.42
N SER A 74 9.85 0.47 5.40
CA SER A 74 8.45 0.91 5.32
C SER A 74 8.09 1.86 6.44
N ILE A 75 8.49 1.58 7.69
CA ILE A 75 8.30 2.50 8.83
C ILE A 75 9.07 3.80 8.59
N LEU A 76 10.33 3.72 8.14
CA LEU A 76 11.14 4.90 7.85
C LEU A 76 10.51 5.78 6.77
N TRP A 77 10.04 5.20 5.67
CA TRP A 77 9.35 5.92 4.59
C TRP A 77 8.04 6.54 5.06
N SER A 78 7.28 5.85 5.92
CA SER A 78 6.08 6.42 6.56
C SER A 78 6.40 7.63 7.41
N LEU A 79 7.48 7.59 8.20
CA LEU A 79 7.93 8.73 9.01
C LEU A 79 8.42 9.90 8.15
N ILE A 80 9.17 9.61 7.08
CA ILE A 80 9.62 10.62 6.13
C ILE A 80 8.42 11.28 5.44
N ALA A 81 7.46 10.50 4.93
CA ALA A 81 6.26 11.01 4.29
C ALA A 81 5.42 11.87 5.26
N ALA A 82 5.26 11.44 6.51
CA ALA A 82 4.61 12.22 7.54
C ALA A 82 5.36 13.53 7.85
N GLY A 83 6.70 13.49 7.91
CA GLY A 83 7.55 14.67 8.11
C GLY A 83 7.39 15.69 6.97
N ILE A 84 7.49 15.24 5.72
CA ILE A 84 7.27 16.08 4.53
C ILE A 84 5.86 16.68 4.54
N ALA A 85 4.84 15.85 4.78
CA ALA A 85 3.46 16.30 4.88
C ALA A 85 3.27 17.35 5.98
N PHE A 86 3.95 17.21 7.12
CA PHE A 86 3.89 18.19 8.20
C PHE A 86 4.50 19.53 7.81
N LEU A 87 5.64 19.51 7.12
CA LEU A 87 6.28 20.73 6.62
C LEU A 87 5.41 21.48 5.59
N VAL A 88 4.65 20.75 4.77
CA VAL A 88 3.76 21.31 3.73
C VAL A 88 2.42 21.78 4.31
N TYR A 89 1.71 20.93 5.05
CA TYR A 89 0.33 21.21 5.49
C TYR A 89 0.24 21.84 6.88
N ARG A 90 1.34 21.82 7.66
CA ARG A 90 1.40 22.28 9.06
C ARG A 90 0.27 21.73 9.92
N ASP A 91 -0.06 20.45 9.69
CA ASP A 91 -1.23 19.79 10.27
C ASP A 91 -0.87 18.38 10.74
N ARG A 92 -0.76 18.18 12.06
CA ARG A 92 -0.35 16.90 12.64
C ARG A 92 -1.26 15.75 12.22
N LYS A 93 -2.57 15.99 12.17
CA LYS A 93 -3.58 14.99 11.79
C LYS A 93 -3.39 14.53 10.34
N THR A 94 -3.37 15.47 9.39
CA THR A 94 -3.20 15.17 7.95
C THR A 94 -1.89 14.45 7.70
N SER A 95 -0.82 14.89 8.37
CA SER A 95 0.52 14.33 8.22
C SER A 95 0.62 12.91 8.77
N GLY A 96 0.06 12.67 9.96
CA GLY A 96 -0.02 11.33 10.53
C GLY A 96 -0.84 10.38 9.66
N ILE A 97 -1.95 10.85 9.08
CA ILE A 97 -2.75 10.03 8.15
C ILE A 97 -1.96 9.68 6.89
N ILE A 98 -1.20 10.63 6.31
CA ILE A 98 -0.35 10.33 5.14
C ILE A 98 0.71 9.27 5.49
N GLY A 99 1.38 9.37 6.64
CA GLY A 99 2.32 8.34 7.08
C GLY A 99 1.66 6.96 7.28
N MET A 100 0.46 6.93 7.87
CA MET A 100 -0.32 5.69 8.03
C MET A 100 -0.74 5.09 6.68
N LEU A 101 -1.06 5.91 5.67
CA LEU A 101 -1.37 5.42 4.32
C LEU A 101 -0.15 4.73 3.70
N VAL A 102 1.06 5.29 3.84
CA VAL A 102 2.28 4.63 3.38
C VAL A 102 2.48 3.29 4.10
N PHE A 103 2.32 3.26 5.43
CA PHE A 103 2.54 2.03 6.20
C PHE A 103 1.49 0.95 5.91
N SER A 104 0.26 1.36 5.57
CA SER A 104 -0.82 0.44 5.24
C SER A 104 -0.50 -0.45 4.05
N HIS A 105 0.36 0.01 3.13
CA HIS A 105 0.85 -0.78 2.01
C HIS A 105 1.57 -2.04 2.49
N TRP A 106 2.56 -1.87 3.37
CA TRP A 106 3.30 -3.00 3.93
C TRP A 106 2.40 -3.98 4.69
N ILE A 107 1.40 -3.48 5.42
CA ILE A 107 0.44 -4.34 6.16
C ILE A 107 -0.36 -5.21 5.18
N LEU A 108 -0.88 -4.61 4.11
CA LEU A 108 -1.66 -5.33 3.11
C LEU A 108 -0.78 -6.33 2.35
N ASP A 109 0.45 -5.95 2.01
CA ASP A 109 1.42 -6.86 1.44
C ASP A 109 1.74 -8.04 2.35
N PHE A 110 1.93 -7.79 3.65
CA PHE A 110 2.18 -8.84 4.63
C PHE A 110 1.06 -9.88 4.66
N ILE A 111 -0.20 -9.48 4.44
CA ILE A 111 -1.32 -10.42 4.39
C ILE A 111 -1.25 -11.27 3.11
N VAL A 112 -0.93 -10.65 1.97
CA VAL A 112 -1.12 -11.30 0.67
C VAL A 112 0.11 -12.04 0.15
N HIS A 113 1.30 -11.52 0.42
CA HIS A 113 2.55 -12.05 -0.12
C HIS A 113 2.98 -13.35 0.58
N PRO A 114 3.61 -14.30 -0.16
CA PRO A 114 4.39 -15.37 0.45
C PRO A 114 5.51 -14.81 1.35
N PRO A 115 6.14 -15.63 2.22
CA PRO A 115 7.17 -15.18 3.17
C PRO A 115 8.48 -14.67 2.55
N HIS A 116 8.46 -13.53 1.86
CA HIS A 116 9.61 -12.90 1.20
C HIS A 116 9.77 -11.42 1.53
N LEU A 117 8.93 -10.84 2.40
CA LEU A 117 9.07 -9.46 2.84
C LEU A 117 10.14 -9.38 3.94
N PRO A 118 11.26 -8.67 3.75
CA PRO A 118 12.31 -8.57 4.77
C PRO A 118 11.82 -7.82 6.01
N LEU A 119 12.27 -8.21 7.20
CA LEU A 119 12.00 -7.41 8.40
C LEU A 119 12.94 -6.20 8.51
N LEU A 120 14.20 -6.36 8.12
CA LEU A 120 15.24 -5.33 8.19
C LEU A 120 15.83 -5.12 6.78
N PHE A 121 17.13 -5.42 6.63
CA PHE A 121 17.88 -5.31 5.37
C PHE A 121 18.04 -6.68 4.70
N ASP A 122 18.88 -6.73 3.67
CA ASP A 122 19.27 -7.97 3.01
C ASP A 122 19.77 -9.03 3.99
N GLY A 123 19.31 -10.27 3.80
CA GLY A 123 19.64 -11.41 4.67
C GLY A 123 18.87 -11.45 5.99
N SER A 124 17.98 -10.49 6.27
CA SER A 124 17.10 -10.55 7.45
C SER A 124 15.98 -11.59 7.28
N PRO A 125 15.35 -12.03 8.39
CA PRO A 125 14.19 -12.92 8.31
C PRO A 125 13.08 -12.31 7.46
N THR A 126 12.42 -13.14 6.66
CA THR A 126 11.31 -12.74 5.80
C THR A 126 9.96 -13.19 6.35
N VAL A 127 8.92 -12.41 6.06
CA VAL A 127 7.56 -12.65 6.56
C VAL A 127 6.51 -12.51 5.45
N GLY A 128 5.32 -13.06 5.70
CA GLY A 128 4.16 -13.02 4.80
C GLY A 128 3.15 -14.10 5.18
N LEU A 129 1.85 -13.80 5.11
CA LEU A 129 0.77 -14.75 5.43
C LEU A 129 0.32 -15.60 4.24
N ALA A 130 0.87 -15.33 3.05
CA ALA A 130 0.73 -16.17 1.87
C ALA A 130 -0.71 -16.35 1.37
N LEU A 131 -1.59 -15.35 1.53
CA LEU A 131 -2.97 -15.44 1.02
C LEU A 131 -3.00 -15.74 -0.50
N TRP A 132 -2.04 -15.23 -1.26
CA TRP A 132 -1.95 -15.48 -2.69
C TRP A 132 -1.50 -16.89 -3.06
N THR A 133 -0.91 -17.69 -2.16
CA THR A 133 -0.29 -18.98 -2.53
C THR A 133 -1.26 -20.16 -2.56
N SER A 134 -2.56 -19.88 -2.67
CA SER A 134 -3.59 -20.90 -2.89
C SER A 134 -4.59 -20.38 -3.91
N GLY A 135 -5.18 -21.26 -4.73
CA GLY A 135 -6.23 -20.87 -5.67
C GLY A 135 -7.38 -20.11 -5.00
N PRO A 136 -7.99 -20.65 -3.93
CA PRO A 136 -9.07 -19.96 -3.20
C PRO A 136 -8.64 -18.63 -2.59
N GLY A 137 -7.46 -18.56 -1.97
CA GLY A 137 -6.96 -17.33 -1.35
C GLY A 137 -6.62 -16.24 -2.38
N PHE A 138 -6.04 -16.63 -3.52
CA PHE A 138 -5.79 -15.73 -4.64
C PHE A 138 -7.10 -15.15 -5.21
N ILE A 139 -8.08 -16.01 -5.50
CA ILE A 139 -9.41 -15.57 -5.97
C ILE A 139 -10.07 -14.63 -4.95
N PHE A 140 -10.03 -14.99 -3.67
CA PHE A 140 -10.58 -14.15 -2.59
C PHE A 140 -9.90 -12.77 -2.56
N SER A 141 -8.58 -12.72 -2.72
CA SER A 141 -7.85 -11.44 -2.74
C SER A 141 -8.29 -10.53 -3.88
N ILE A 142 -8.54 -11.05 -5.09
CA ILE A 142 -9.04 -10.27 -6.23
C ILE A 142 -10.40 -9.64 -5.91
N PHE A 143 -11.33 -10.43 -5.37
CA PHE A 143 -12.65 -9.91 -4.96
C PHE A 143 -12.52 -8.86 -3.86
N LEU A 144 -11.65 -9.12 -2.89
CA LEU A 144 -11.39 -8.20 -1.79
C LEU A 144 -10.82 -6.87 -2.29
N GLU A 145 -9.87 -6.88 -3.20
CA GLU A 145 -9.28 -5.67 -3.79
C GLU A 145 -10.33 -4.81 -4.50
N ILE A 146 -11.16 -5.42 -5.35
CA ILE A 146 -12.22 -4.72 -6.08
C ILE A 146 -13.27 -4.18 -5.11
N ALA A 147 -13.68 -4.98 -4.12
CA ALA A 147 -14.65 -4.58 -3.12
C ALA A 147 -14.14 -3.41 -2.26
N LEU A 148 -12.90 -3.48 -1.78
CA LEU A 148 -12.27 -2.41 -1.01
C LEU A 148 -12.22 -1.12 -1.84
N LEU A 149 -11.76 -1.20 -3.10
CA LEU A 149 -11.72 -0.03 -3.98
C LEU A 149 -13.11 0.58 -4.17
N ALA A 150 -14.12 -0.24 -4.48
CA ALA A 150 -15.50 0.21 -4.66
C ALA A 150 -16.06 0.89 -3.40
N VAL A 151 -15.80 0.32 -2.22
CA VAL A 151 -16.19 0.88 -0.92
C VAL A 151 -15.49 2.20 -0.66
N GLY A 152 -14.17 2.29 -0.88
CA GLY A 152 -13.39 3.51 -0.71
C GLY A 152 -13.91 4.65 -1.59
N ILE A 153 -14.14 4.38 -2.88
CA ILE A 153 -14.72 5.34 -3.83
C ILE A 153 -16.13 5.76 -3.38
N SER A 154 -16.98 4.80 -3.02
CA SER A 154 -18.36 5.08 -2.60
C SER A 154 -18.41 5.96 -1.36
N PHE A 155 -17.54 5.68 -0.37
CA PHE A 155 -17.39 6.49 0.83
C PHE A 155 -16.92 7.91 0.51
N TYR A 156 -15.92 8.05 -0.37
CA TYR A 156 -15.45 9.35 -0.84
C TYR A 156 -16.57 10.16 -1.51
N ILE A 157 -17.35 9.55 -2.41
CA ILE A 157 -18.46 10.23 -3.10
C ILE A 157 -19.57 10.62 -2.10
N ALA A 158 -19.96 9.72 -1.21
CA ALA A 158 -21.01 9.97 -0.22
C ALA A 158 -20.63 11.13 0.72
N SER A 159 -19.39 11.15 1.21
CA SER A 159 -18.89 12.22 2.08
C SER A 159 -18.87 13.60 1.37
N ARG A 160 -18.52 13.63 0.09
CA ARG A 160 -18.55 14.86 -0.75
C ARG A 160 -19.96 15.37 -0.96
N LYS A 161 -20.93 14.48 -1.23
CA LYS A 161 -22.35 14.85 -1.38
C LYS A 161 -22.90 15.45 -0.08
N ARG A 162 -22.65 14.81 1.06
CA ARG A 162 -23.07 15.32 2.38
C ARG A 162 -22.53 16.72 2.68
N LYS A 163 -21.25 16.96 2.37
CA LYS A 163 -20.64 18.29 2.57
C LYS A 163 -21.30 19.38 1.70
N LYS A 164 -21.67 19.06 0.46
CA LYS A 164 -22.39 20.02 -0.42
C LYS A 164 -23.80 20.35 0.09
N VAL A 165 -24.51 19.38 0.68
CA VAL A 165 -25.86 19.60 1.24
C VAL A 165 -25.80 20.52 2.47
N LEU A 166 -24.82 20.33 3.36
CA LEU A 166 -24.66 21.16 4.57
C LEU A 166 -24.17 22.59 4.30
N GLN A 167 -23.76 22.90 3.07
CA GLN A 167 -23.29 24.22 2.65
C GLN A 167 -24.35 25.01 1.85
N LYS A 168 -25.53 24.42 1.61
CA LYS A 168 -26.70 25.08 1.05
C LYS A 168 -27.65 25.47 2.16
#